data_AF-A0A3P3WBC0-F1
#
_entry.id   AF-A0A3P3WBC0-F1
#
_cell.length_a   1.000
_cell.length_b   1.000
_cell.length_c   1.000
_cell.angle_alpha   90.00
_cell.angle_beta   90.00
_cell.angle_gamma   90.00
#
_symmetry.space_group_name_H-M   'P 1'
#
loop_
_entity.id
_entity.type
_entity.pdbx_description
1 polymer ?
#
loop_
_entity_poly.entity_id
_entity_poly.type
_entity_poly.pdbx_seq_one_letter_code
_entity_poly.pdbx_strand_id
1 'polypeptide(L)'
;MNFTRTLNFKLEGIEGDFSVLSSPFYFNGVKLYHNGILLPKSGSGFKGISFRINNPNGFEMLTIKGNGFVPITVHIQDQKIQLERELTGVEKVLSFLPFVIFGAMMFLFGGIGGIIGGVFIGMSIALSLLISSSLIRQDVNKGLLIFYLVLLGLILFSVYFVITLIFAFMIGGAVSAFL
;
A
#
# COMPACT_ATOMS: atom_id res chain seq x y z
N MET A 1 -4.60 -14.58 -5.07
CA MET A 1 -5.24 -13.33 -4.61
C MET A 1 -4.66 -12.19 -5.42
N ASN A 2 -5.49 -11.34 -6.03
CA ASN A 2 -4.98 -10.20 -6.79
C ASN A 2 -4.98 -8.95 -5.88
N PHE A 3 -3.81 -8.47 -5.52
CA PHE A 3 -3.65 -7.23 -4.74
C PHE A 3 -3.77 -5.98 -5.61
N THR A 4 -3.87 -6.18 -6.93
CA THR A 4 -4.12 -5.13 -7.90
C THR A 4 -5.62 -4.91 -8.04
N ARG A 5 -6.04 -3.66 -7.99
CA ARG A 5 -7.42 -3.23 -8.16
C ARG A 5 -7.52 -2.31 -9.36
N THR A 6 -8.52 -2.58 -10.19
CA THR A 6 -8.88 -1.72 -11.31
C THR A 6 -10.14 -0.96 -10.93
N LEU A 7 -10.02 0.36 -10.82
CA LEU A 7 -11.14 1.25 -10.50
C LEU A 7 -11.53 2.00 -11.76
N ASN A 8 -12.68 1.65 -12.32
CA ASN A 8 -13.20 2.27 -13.52
C ASN A 8 -14.00 3.52 -13.16
N PHE A 9 -13.86 4.58 -13.95
CA PHE A 9 -14.62 5.81 -13.77
C PHE A 9 -14.80 6.52 -15.11
N LYS A 10 -15.75 7.45 -15.14
CA LYS A 10 -15.99 8.35 -16.26
C LYS A 10 -15.78 9.78 -15.79
N LEU A 11 -15.29 10.60 -16.70
CA LEU A 11 -15.13 12.04 -16.51
C LEU A 11 -16.22 12.75 -17.29
N GLU A 12 -16.84 13.75 -16.68
CA GLU A 12 -17.83 14.56 -17.36
C GLU A 12 -17.15 15.39 -18.45
N GLY A 13 -17.69 15.37 -19.67
CA GLY A 13 -17.14 16.13 -20.80
C GLY A 13 -15.92 15.51 -21.50
N ILE A 14 -15.46 14.32 -21.11
CA ILE A 14 -14.36 13.62 -21.79
C ILE A 14 -14.85 12.26 -22.28
N GLU A 15 -14.75 12.02 -23.59
CA GLU A 15 -15.13 10.75 -24.18
C GLU A 15 -14.12 9.64 -23.84
N GLY A 16 -14.65 8.47 -23.48
CA GLY A 16 -13.88 7.27 -23.20
C GLY A 16 -13.96 6.80 -21.75
N ASP A 17 -13.43 5.60 -21.53
CA ASP A 17 -13.39 4.96 -20.23
C ASP A 17 -12.03 5.16 -19.57
N PHE A 18 -12.04 5.57 -18.30
CA PHE A 18 -10.84 5.65 -17.49
C PHE A 18 -10.76 4.49 -16.51
N SER A 19 -9.56 3.97 -16.29
CA SER A 19 -9.31 2.98 -15.25
C SER A 19 -8.03 3.27 -14.48
N VAL A 20 -8.15 3.30 -13.16
CA VAL A 20 -7.00 3.39 -12.25
C VAL A 20 -6.62 1.98 -11.82
N LEU A 21 -5.42 1.56 -12.17
CA LEU A 21 -4.81 0.35 -11.65
C LEU A 21 -3.97 0.70 -10.41
N SER A 22 -4.40 0.21 -9.26
CA SER A 22 -3.75 0.43 -7.97
C SER A 22 -3.31 -0.87 -7.33
N SER A 23 -2.14 -0.87 -6.70
CA SER A 23 -1.63 -1.99 -5.92
C SER A 23 -0.83 -1.44 -4.75
N PRO A 24 -0.92 -2.06 -3.56
CA PRO A 24 -0.06 -1.69 -2.43
C PRO A 24 1.44 -1.91 -2.73
N PHE A 25 1.77 -2.68 -3.77
CA PHE A 25 3.15 -2.96 -4.20
C PHE A 25 3.65 -2.02 -5.31
N TYR A 26 2.81 -1.12 -5.83
CA TYR A 26 3.30 -0.13 -6.78
C TYR A 26 4.06 0.97 -6.04
N PHE A 27 5.38 0.80 -5.94
CA PHE A 27 6.31 1.79 -5.40
C PHE A 27 6.27 3.13 -6.14
N ASN A 28 5.86 3.13 -7.42
CA ASN A 28 5.65 4.34 -8.22
C ASN A 28 4.18 4.85 -8.18
N GLY A 29 3.36 4.32 -7.27
CA GLY A 29 1.93 4.64 -7.13
C GLY A 29 1.05 4.14 -8.28
N VAL A 30 -0.11 4.75 -8.45
CA VAL A 30 -1.16 4.28 -9.38
C VAL A 30 -0.75 4.37 -10.85
N LYS A 31 -1.36 3.53 -11.70
CA LYS A 31 -1.33 3.64 -13.16
C LYS A 31 -2.72 4.06 -13.65
N LEU A 32 -2.79 4.99 -14.60
CA LEU A 32 -4.03 5.44 -15.20
C LEU A 32 -4.08 5.01 -16.65
N TYR A 33 -5.20 4.42 -17.06
CA TYR A 33 -5.48 4.08 -18.44
C TYR A 33 -6.68 4.89 -18.94
N HIS A 34 -6.64 5.30 -20.20
CA HIS A 34 -7.75 5.90 -20.93
C HIS A 34 -7.96 5.08 -22.20
N ASN A 35 -9.16 4.52 -22.38
CA ASN A 35 -9.49 3.63 -23.50
C ASN A 35 -8.50 2.46 -23.66
N GLY A 36 -8.02 1.90 -22.55
CA GLY A 36 -7.04 0.80 -22.53
C GLY A 36 -5.58 1.23 -22.76
N ILE A 37 -5.31 2.51 -23.03
CA ILE A 37 -3.96 3.03 -23.24
C ILE A 37 -3.43 3.61 -21.92
N LEU A 38 -2.22 3.20 -21.52
CA LEU A 38 -1.56 3.73 -20.34
C LEU A 38 -1.18 5.19 -20.55
N LEU A 39 -1.67 6.08 -19.69
CA LEU A 39 -1.31 7.49 -19.71
C LEU A 39 0.05 7.73 -19.03
N PRO A 40 0.96 8.48 -19.66
CA PRO A 40 2.23 8.81 -19.07
C PRO A 40 2.03 9.76 -17.88
N LYS A 41 2.82 9.55 -16.84
CA LYS A 41 2.83 10.44 -15.67
C LYS A 41 3.45 11.77 -16.07
N SER A 42 2.79 12.86 -15.69
CA SER A 42 3.29 14.21 -15.89
C SER A 42 3.99 14.76 -14.63
N GLY A 43 3.68 14.20 -13.46
CA GLY A 43 4.33 14.57 -12.21
C GLY A 43 3.98 13.62 -11.06
N SER A 44 4.78 13.68 -10.00
CA SER A 44 4.63 12.89 -8.77
C SER A 44 5.06 13.72 -7.58
N GLY A 45 4.25 13.80 -6.52
CA GLY A 45 4.63 14.45 -5.27
C GLY A 45 3.66 14.17 -4.12
N PHE A 46 3.88 14.81 -2.96
CA PHE A 46 3.01 14.67 -1.78
C PHE A 46 1.52 14.98 -2.05
N LYS A 47 1.22 15.74 -3.11
CA LYS A 47 -0.14 16.08 -3.55
C LYS A 47 -0.78 15.04 -4.48
N GLY A 48 -0.14 13.92 -4.76
CA GLY A 48 -0.63 12.86 -5.64
C GLY A 48 0.17 12.71 -6.94
N ILE A 49 -0.31 11.83 -7.83
CA ILE A 49 0.27 11.58 -9.15
C ILE A 49 -0.60 12.28 -10.19
N SER A 50 0.03 13.10 -11.03
CA SER A 50 -0.68 13.89 -12.03
C SER A 50 -0.45 13.35 -13.44
N PHE A 51 -1.51 13.39 -14.25
CA PHE A 51 -1.60 12.92 -15.62
C PHE A 51 -2.18 14.03 -16.49
N ARG A 52 -1.59 14.24 -17.66
CA ARG A 52 -2.12 15.15 -18.66
C ARG A 52 -3.12 14.40 -19.52
N ILE A 53 -4.34 14.92 -19.63
CA ILE A 53 -5.40 14.37 -20.45
C ILE A 53 -5.83 15.40 -21.50
N ASN A 54 -6.30 14.90 -22.64
CA ASN A 54 -6.86 15.73 -23.70
C ASN A 54 -8.38 15.82 -23.51
N ASN A 55 -8.89 17.04 -23.39
CA ASN A 55 -10.31 17.36 -23.38
C ASN A 55 -10.62 18.16 -24.67
N PRO A 56 -11.85 18.10 -25.24
CA PRO A 56 -12.30 19.00 -26.30
C PRO A 56 -11.93 20.48 -26.10
N ASN A 57 -11.86 20.96 -24.85
CA ASN A 57 -11.53 22.35 -24.52
C ASN A 57 -10.02 22.64 -24.34
N GLY A 58 -9.16 21.63 -24.48
CA GLY A 58 -7.70 21.75 -24.32
C GLY A 58 -7.09 20.68 -23.41
N PHE A 59 -5.89 20.94 -22.90
CA PHE A 59 -5.21 20.02 -22.00
C PHE A 59 -5.64 20.25 -20.55
N GLU A 60 -5.97 19.16 -19.85
CA GLU A 60 -6.33 19.20 -18.44
C GLU A 60 -5.40 18.31 -17.61
N MET A 61 -5.23 18.68 -16.35
CA MET A 61 -4.42 17.93 -15.39
C MET A 61 -5.33 17.16 -14.45
N LEU A 62 -5.24 15.83 -14.54
CA LEU A 62 -5.90 14.90 -13.65
C LEU A 62 -4.91 14.48 -12.57
N THR A 63 -5.27 14.64 -11.31
CA THR A 63 -4.44 14.24 -10.17
C THR A 63 -5.10 13.13 -9.39
N ILE A 64 -4.44 11.98 -9.28
CA ILE A 64 -4.88 10.87 -8.46
C ILE A 64 -4.18 10.93 -7.11
N LYS A 65 -4.97 10.95 -6.04
CA LYS A 65 -4.52 10.87 -4.65
C LYS A 65 -4.95 9.55 -4.04
N GLY A 66 -4.28 9.17 -2.95
CA GLY A 66 -4.53 7.92 -2.25
C GLY A 66 -3.38 6.94 -2.41
N ASN A 67 -3.22 6.07 -1.43
CA ASN A 67 -2.11 5.13 -1.36
C ASN A 67 -2.53 3.78 -0.78
N GLY A 68 -3.79 3.37 -0.93
CA GLY A 68 -4.28 2.13 -0.34
C GLY A 68 -4.67 2.27 1.13
N PHE A 69 -3.96 3.06 1.96
CA PHE A 69 -4.46 3.45 3.30
C PHE A 69 -5.45 4.61 3.21
N VAL A 70 -5.11 5.65 2.44
CA VAL A 70 -6.05 6.71 2.04
C VAL A 70 -6.85 6.23 0.82
N PRO A 71 -8.17 6.47 0.75
CA PRO A 71 -8.98 6.10 -0.41
C PRO A 71 -8.44 6.76 -1.68
N ILE A 72 -8.56 6.05 -2.80
CA ILE A 72 -8.17 6.61 -4.10
C ILE A 72 -9.22 7.62 -4.54
N THR A 73 -8.77 8.84 -4.80
CA THR A 73 -9.61 9.95 -5.29
C THR A 73 -8.98 10.57 -6.52
N VAL A 74 -9.80 10.80 -7.53
CA VAL A 74 -9.42 11.53 -8.74
C VAL A 74 -9.84 12.98 -8.57
N HIS A 75 -8.91 13.89 -8.82
CA HIS A 75 -9.14 15.32 -8.85
C HIS A 75 -8.93 15.83 -10.28
N ILE A 76 -9.90 16.56 -10.80
CA ILE A 76 -9.81 17.25 -12.07
C ILE A 76 -10.45 18.62 -11.91
N GLN A 77 -9.64 19.68 -12.07
CA GLN A 77 -10.06 21.06 -11.77
C GLN A 77 -10.78 21.16 -10.41
N ASP A 78 -12.09 21.47 -10.40
CA ASP A 78 -12.93 21.61 -9.21
C ASP A 78 -13.72 20.33 -8.85
N GLN A 79 -13.64 19.29 -9.68
CA GLN A 79 -14.30 18.01 -9.41
C GLN A 79 -13.40 17.05 -8.62
N LYS A 80 -13.98 16.45 -7.58
CA LYS A 80 -13.38 15.36 -6.80
C LYS A 80 -14.25 14.12 -6.93
N ILE A 81 -13.73 13.08 -7.58
CA ILE A 81 -14.38 11.79 -7.73
C ILE A 81 -13.70 10.81 -6.77
N GLN A 82 -14.47 10.30 -5.80
CA GLN A 82 -13.99 9.29 -4.87
C GLN A 82 -14.22 7.90 -5.46
N LEU A 83 -13.13 7.17 -5.75
CA LEU A 83 -13.19 5.84 -6.36
C LEU A 83 -13.27 4.71 -5.32
N GLU A 84 -12.88 4.99 -4.08
CA GLU A 84 -12.90 4.02 -2.99
C GLU A 84 -13.61 4.58 -1.76
N ARG A 85 -14.33 3.71 -1.05
CA ARG A 85 -14.91 4.05 0.25
C ARG A 85 -13.83 4.35 1.28
N GLU A 86 -14.15 5.26 2.20
CA GLU A 86 -13.35 5.43 3.40
C GLU A 86 -13.45 4.19 4.30
N LEU A 87 -12.35 3.88 4.99
CA LEU A 87 -12.39 2.88 6.05
C LEU A 87 -13.11 3.47 7.25
N THR A 88 -14.05 2.71 7.79
CA THR A 88 -14.68 3.01 9.08
C THR A 88 -13.65 2.98 10.21
N GLY A 89 -13.97 3.56 11.37
CA GLY A 89 -13.07 3.53 12.53
C GLY A 89 -12.65 2.12 12.93
N VAL A 90 -13.60 1.17 12.92
CA VAL A 90 -13.33 -0.25 13.24
C VAL A 90 -12.39 -0.88 12.21
N GLU A 91 -12.58 -0.59 10.93
CA GLU A 91 -11.71 -1.11 9.87
C GLU A 91 -10.31 -0.51 9.91
N LYS A 92 -10.18 0.76 10.31
CA LYS A 92 -8.87 1.36 10.58
C LYS A 92 -8.17 0.59 11.70
N VAL A 93 -8.85 0.30 12.82
CA VAL A 93 -8.26 -0.52 13.90
C VAL A 93 -7.90 -1.92 13.41
N LEU A 94 -8.79 -2.57 12.65
CA LEU A 94 -8.55 -3.90 12.10
C LEU A 94 -7.34 -3.94 11.14
N SER A 95 -7.05 -2.83 10.45
CA SER A 95 -5.88 -2.72 9.59
C SER A 95 -4.54 -2.79 10.34
N PHE A 96 -4.55 -2.57 11.66
CA PHE A 96 -3.38 -2.76 12.52
C PHE A 96 -3.22 -4.19 13.04
N LEU A 97 -4.17 -5.09 12.79
CA LEU A 97 -4.13 -6.46 13.30
C LEU A 97 -2.82 -7.21 12.95
N PRO A 98 -2.29 -7.13 11.71
CA PRO A 98 -1.01 -7.77 11.40
C PRO A 98 0.15 -7.23 12.24
N PHE A 99 0.12 -5.93 12.55
CA PHE A 99 1.14 -5.30 13.38
C PHE A 99 1.04 -5.74 14.85
N VAL A 100 -0.18 -5.91 15.38
CA VAL A 100 -0.38 -6.46 16.73
C VAL A 100 0.19 -7.88 16.82
N ILE A 101 -0.05 -8.71 15.81
CA ILE A 101 0.47 -10.08 15.74
C ILE A 101 1.99 -10.06 15.62
N PHE A 102 2.52 -9.23 14.73
CA PHE A 102 3.96 -9.02 14.59
C PHE A 102 4.61 -8.61 15.92
N GLY A 103 4.04 -7.62 16.62
CA GLY A 103 4.52 -7.15 17.92
C GLY A 103 4.44 -8.21 19.01
N ALA A 104 3.36 -9.00 19.04
CA ALA A 104 3.23 -10.12 19.97
C ALA A 104 4.31 -11.19 19.72
N MET A 105 4.58 -11.53 18.45
CA MET A 105 5.65 -12.46 18.10
C MET A 105 7.02 -11.89 18.48
N MET A 106 7.28 -10.61 18.21
CA MET A 106 8.50 -9.91 18.64
C MET A 106 8.73 -10.02 20.14
N PHE A 107 7.68 -9.84 20.94
CA PHE A 107 7.75 -9.98 22.40
C PHE A 107 8.06 -11.43 22.83
N LEU A 108 7.39 -12.42 22.23
CA LEU A 108 7.57 -13.84 22.56
C LEU A 108 8.96 -14.37 22.19
N PHE A 109 9.56 -13.86 21.11
CA PHE A 109 10.84 -14.33 20.60
C PHE A 109 12.02 -13.40 20.91
N GLY A 110 11.85 -12.44 21.84
CA GLY A 110 12.96 -11.63 22.38
C GLY A 110 13.52 -10.59 21.42
N GLY A 111 12.65 -9.90 20.67
CA GLY A 111 13.00 -8.96 19.59
C GLY A 111 14.20 -8.05 19.90
N ILE A 112 15.26 -8.21 19.11
CA ILE A 112 16.53 -7.50 19.28
C ILE A 112 16.38 -6.06 18.78
N GLY A 113 16.24 -5.13 19.74
CA GLY A 113 16.04 -3.69 19.52
C GLY A 113 17.32 -2.94 19.17
N GLY A 114 17.81 -3.10 17.95
CA GLY A 114 18.84 -2.24 17.34
C GLY A 114 18.28 -1.31 16.25
N ILE A 115 19.15 -0.51 15.60
CA ILE A 115 18.79 0.35 14.46
C ILE A 115 18.07 -0.45 13.36
N ILE A 116 18.54 -1.68 13.10
CA ILE A 116 17.92 -2.61 12.14
C ILE A 116 16.49 -2.97 12.57
N GLY A 117 16.28 -3.22 13.87
CA GLY A 117 14.95 -3.45 14.43
C GLY A 117 14.01 -2.27 14.20
N GLY A 118 14.46 -1.04 14.48
CA GLY A 118 13.67 0.18 14.28
C GLY A 118 13.24 0.41 12.83
N VAL A 119 14.15 0.24 11.86
CA VAL A 119 13.86 0.39 10.42
C VAL A 119 12.87 -0.68 9.95
N PHE A 120 13.07 -1.94 10.36
CA PHE A 120 12.15 -3.02 10.00
C PHE A 120 10.76 -2.82 10.59
N ILE A 121 10.67 -2.44 11.87
CA ILE A 121 9.38 -2.13 12.52
C ILE A 121 8.64 -1.04 11.73
N GLY A 122 9.32 0.07 11.40
CA GLY A 122 8.73 1.16 10.63
C GLY A 122 8.22 0.72 9.26
N MET A 123 9.01 -0.03 8.49
CA MET A 123 8.60 -0.54 7.19
C MET A 123 7.47 -1.57 7.28
N SER A 124 7.49 -2.44 8.28
CA SER A 124 6.42 -3.43 8.52
C SER A 124 5.10 -2.76 8.89
N ILE A 125 5.12 -1.69 9.70
CA ILE A 125 3.92 -0.89 10.00
C ILE A 125 3.36 -0.27 8.72
N ALA A 126 4.20 0.42 7.95
CA ALA A 126 3.76 1.06 6.71
C ALA A 126 3.17 0.04 5.73
N LEU A 127 3.89 -1.06 5.46
CA LEU A 127 3.47 -2.08 4.51
C LEU A 127 2.22 -2.83 4.98
N SER A 128 2.14 -3.20 6.27
CA SER A 128 0.97 -3.88 6.83
C SER A 128 -0.28 -3.01 6.72
N LEU A 129 -0.18 -1.71 7.00
CA LEU A 129 -1.30 -0.79 6.86
C LEU A 129 -1.78 -0.70 5.42
N LEU A 130 -0.88 -0.52 4.46
CA LEU A 130 -1.22 -0.40 3.04
C LEU A 130 -1.89 -1.67 2.48
N ILE A 131 -1.38 -2.85 2.84
CA ILE A 131 -1.94 -4.12 2.40
C ILE A 131 -3.27 -4.38 3.10
N SER A 132 -3.35 -4.20 4.41
CA SER A 132 -4.56 -4.50 5.18
C SER A 132 -5.73 -3.61 4.81
N SER A 133 -5.49 -2.30 4.69
CA SER A 133 -6.49 -1.35 4.21
C SER A 133 -6.99 -1.70 2.81
N SER A 134 -6.09 -2.20 1.96
CA SER A 134 -6.43 -2.66 0.63
C SER A 134 -7.31 -3.90 0.64
N LEU A 135 -6.99 -4.88 1.49
CA LEU A 135 -7.77 -6.11 1.66
C LEU A 135 -9.17 -5.85 2.23
N ILE A 136 -9.27 -4.96 3.22
CA ILE A 136 -10.55 -4.62 3.83
C ILE A 136 -11.53 -4.00 2.82
N ARG A 137 -11.02 -3.24 1.85
CA ARG A 137 -11.83 -2.63 0.78
C ARG A 137 -12.22 -3.60 -0.35
N GLN A 138 -11.71 -4.82 -0.37
CA GLN A 138 -11.99 -5.80 -1.44
C GLN A 138 -13.28 -6.61 -1.22
N ASP A 139 -14.13 -6.24 -0.24
CA ASP A 139 -15.38 -6.93 0.10
C ASP A 139 -15.23 -8.47 0.23
N VAL A 140 -14.06 -8.89 0.70
CA VAL A 140 -13.75 -10.30 0.97
C VAL A 140 -14.59 -10.78 2.16
N ASN A 141 -14.98 -12.05 2.17
CA ASN A 141 -15.61 -12.69 3.33
C ASN A 141 -14.82 -12.35 4.62
N LYS A 142 -15.51 -11.85 5.64
CA LYS A 142 -14.89 -11.37 6.89
C LYS A 142 -14.00 -12.42 7.58
N GLY A 143 -14.37 -13.69 7.54
CA GLY A 143 -13.55 -14.76 8.11
C GLY A 143 -12.24 -14.96 7.32
N LEU A 144 -12.33 -14.92 5.99
CA LEU A 144 -11.18 -15.03 5.10
C LEU A 144 -10.28 -13.78 5.19
N LEU A 145 -10.86 -12.60 5.38
CA LEU A 145 -10.14 -11.36 5.65
C LEU A 145 -9.30 -11.48 6.92
N ILE A 146 -9.89 -11.91 8.04
CA ILE A 146 -9.16 -12.08 9.31
C ILE A 146 -8.02 -13.07 9.13
N PHE A 147 -8.27 -14.21 8.46
CA PHE A 147 -7.22 -15.19 8.14
C PHE A 147 -6.05 -14.55 7.39
N TYR A 148 -6.31 -13.74 6.37
CA TYR A 148 -5.26 -13.05 5.61
C TYR A 148 -4.50 -12.01 6.44
N LEU A 149 -5.18 -11.27 7.32
CA LEU A 149 -4.54 -10.31 8.21
C LEU A 149 -3.61 -11.01 9.21
N VAL A 150 -4.05 -12.16 9.75
CA VAL A 150 -3.22 -12.99 10.64
C VAL A 150 -2.00 -13.53 9.90
N LEU A 151 -2.23 -14.11 8.71
CA LEU A 151 -1.17 -14.63 7.87
C LEU A 151 -0.15 -13.56 7.50
N LEU A 152 -0.60 -12.35 7.18
CA LEU A 152 0.28 -11.20 6.88
C LEU A 152 1.17 -10.86 8.08
N GLY A 153 0.61 -10.84 9.30
CA GLY A 153 1.38 -10.60 10.52
C GLY A 153 2.48 -11.65 10.75
N LEU A 154 2.14 -12.93 10.54
CA LEU A 154 3.09 -14.04 10.64
C LEU A 154 4.20 -13.94 9.58
N ILE A 155 3.85 -13.63 8.32
CA ILE A 155 4.83 -13.45 7.24
C ILE A 155 5.80 -12.31 7.57
N LEU A 156 5.30 -11.16 8.04
CA LEU A 156 6.15 -10.03 8.43
C LEU A 156 7.11 -10.41 9.55
N PHE A 157 6.64 -11.18 10.54
CA PHE A 157 7.49 -11.69 11.60
C PHE A 157 8.54 -12.66 11.08
N SER A 158 8.16 -13.65 10.25
CA SER A 158 9.11 -14.61 9.67
C SER A 158 10.21 -13.91 8.87
N VAL A 159 9.85 -12.91 8.06
CA VAL A 159 10.83 -12.11 7.29
C VAL A 159 11.77 -11.36 8.23
N TYR A 160 11.24 -10.67 9.25
CA TYR A 160 12.07 -10.00 10.25
C TYR A 160 13.00 -10.97 10.97
N PHE A 161 12.49 -12.14 11.39
CA PHE A 161 13.24 -13.13 12.14
C PHE A 161 14.41 -13.69 11.32
N VAL A 162 14.16 -14.05 10.06
CA VAL A 162 15.21 -14.52 9.15
C VAL A 162 16.28 -13.46 8.93
N ILE A 163 15.88 -12.20 8.72
CA ILE A 163 16.83 -11.11 8.50
C ILE A 163 17.67 -10.85 9.76
N THR A 164 17.03 -10.83 10.93
CA THR A 164 17.72 -10.67 12.22
C THR A 164 18.72 -11.80 12.44
N LEU A 165 18.35 -13.04 12.10
CA LEU A 165 19.22 -14.21 12.19
C LEU A 165 20.41 -14.11 11.23
N ILE A 166 20.21 -13.69 9.98
CA ILE A 166 21.30 -13.44 9.01
C ILE A 166 22.28 -12.40 9.56
N PHE A 167 21.79 -11.28 10.07
CA PHE A 167 22.65 -10.24 10.65
C PHE A 167 23.38 -10.72 11.90
N ALA A 168 22.72 -11.48 12.77
CA ALA A 168 23.36 -12.07 13.94
C ALA A 168 24.53 -12.98 13.55
N PHE A 169 24.37 -13.80 12.51
CA PHE A 169 25.46 -14.63 11.97
C PHE A 169 26.57 -13.79 11.33
N MET A 170 26.25 -12.72 10.60
CA MET A 170 27.26 -11.84 10.00
C MET A 170 28.11 -11.14 11.08
N ILE A 171 27.48 -10.61 12.12
CA ILE A 171 28.18 -9.93 13.22
C ILE A 171 28.95 -10.94 14.06
N GLY A 172 28.34 -12.06 14.44
CA GLY A 172 29.00 -13.12 15.20
C GLY A 172 30.20 -13.71 14.46
N GLY A 173 30.05 -13.97 13.16
CA GLY A 173 31.13 -14.42 12.28
C GLY A 173 32.26 -13.39 12.16
N ALA A 174 31.91 -12.10 12.02
CA ALA A 174 32.90 -11.03 12.00
C ALA A 174 33.68 -10.94 13.33
N VAL A 175 33.00 -10.97 14.48
CA VAL A 175 33.66 -10.92 15.80
C VAL A 175 34.58 -12.13 16.01
N SER A 176 34.16 -13.33 15.59
CA SER A 176 35.01 -14.53 15.66
C SER A 176 36.21 -14.53 14.71
N ALA A 177 36.23 -13.67 13.69
CA ALA A 177 37.37 -13.52 12.79
C ALA A 177 38.44 -12.52 13.31
N PHE A 178 38.11 -11.76 14.37
CA PHE A 178 39.00 -10.76 14.98
C PHE A 178 39.45 -11.13 16.41
N LEU A 179 39.01 -12.27 16.95
CA LEU A 179 39.47 -12.89 18.21
C LEU A 179 40.35 -14.10 17.89
#